data_AF-A0A2X0LBT4-F1
#
_entry.id   AF-A0A2X0LBT4-F1
#
_cell.length_a   1.000
_cell.length_b   1.000
_cell.length_c   1.000
_cell.angle_alpha   90.00
_cell.angle_beta   90.00
_cell.angle_gamma   90.00
#
_symmetry.space_group_name_H-M   'P 1'
#
loop_
_entity.id
_entity.type
_entity.pdbx_description
1 polymer ?
#
loop_
_entity_poly.entity_id
_entity_poly.type
_entity_poly.pdbx_seq_one_letter_code
_entity_poly.pdbx_strand_id
1 'polypeptide(L)'
;MPPVNLASLGHQTLFRAPHHPWPGFVGVDDQVRGGVSTSSFTIEKPPHTHTIGVFSGHLDIKTLGGAGFASQSAVFRKTKPLSLPRSSYSGLLLTILRPSNEVSVTTTPITTKKPSKPTSFVLTLKSSPPVTRPDGRMEAGISYEYAFKTDDFDGKEKQIQMEWDGFIATYRGRADKNFAKLDPNKLYELSFMCRSNFGEQAGDFELKILELAALRNKYDKRKSRGCFDWAKKLVTRRYEAVAGWYKRDQGVRLV
;
A
#
# COMPACT_ATOMS: atom_id res chain seq x y z
N MET A 1 -12.67 26.47 0.95
CA MET A 1 -12.65 25.18 1.68
C MET A 1 -11.36 25.13 2.46
N PRO A 2 -11.38 24.93 3.78
CA PRO A 2 -10.15 24.85 4.57
C PRO A 2 -9.41 23.54 4.25
N PRO A 3 -8.07 23.51 4.32
CA PRO A 3 -7.28 22.30 4.12
C PRO A 3 -7.67 21.28 5.20
N VAL A 4 -7.96 20.05 4.77
CA VAL A 4 -8.28 18.94 5.67
C VAL A 4 -7.09 18.72 6.59
N ASN A 5 -7.29 19.02 7.88
CA ASN A 5 -6.31 18.77 8.92
C ASN A 5 -6.07 17.25 9.03
N LEU A 6 -4.92 16.78 8.56
CA LEU A 6 -4.52 15.37 8.39
C LEU A 6 -4.07 14.68 9.70
N ALA A 7 -4.45 15.21 10.86
CA ALA A 7 -4.13 14.58 12.14
C ALA A 7 -4.99 13.32 12.41
N SER A 8 -4.34 12.16 12.29
CA SER A 8 -4.68 10.84 12.84
C SER A 8 -5.76 9.99 12.16
N LEU A 9 -5.60 9.69 10.87
CA LEU A 9 -5.89 8.31 10.45
C LEU A 9 -4.78 7.44 11.03
N GLY A 10 -5.12 6.56 11.98
CA GLY A 10 -4.14 5.57 12.44
C GLY A 10 -3.70 4.73 11.25
N HIS A 11 -2.40 4.49 11.09
CA HIS A 11 -1.88 3.49 10.15
C HIS A 11 -1.08 2.46 10.92
N GLN A 12 -0.95 1.26 10.34
CA GLN A 12 0.00 0.26 10.81
C GLN A 12 1.15 0.20 9.81
N THR A 13 2.35 0.57 10.23
CA THR A 13 3.55 0.39 9.42
C THR A 13 3.72 -1.07 9.05
N LEU A 14 3.82 -1.33 7.74
CA LEU A 14 4.11 -2.67 7.21
C LEU A 14 5.61 -2.80 6.96
N PHE A 15 6.18 -1.82 6.26
CA PHE A 15 7.59 -1.78 5.87
C PHE A 15 8.15 -0.36 6.07
N ARG A 16 9.14 -0.26 6.97
CA ARG A 16 9.97 0.89 7.32
C ARG A 16 11.06 0.40 8.28
N ALA A 17 12.27 0.14 7.80
CA ALA A 17 13.34 -0.35 8.66
C ALA A 17 13.87 0.77 9.60
N PRO A 18 14.49 0.41 10.74
CA PRO A 18 14.90 -0.95 11.14
C PRO A 18 13.77 -1.81 11.73
N HIS A 19 12.70 -1.21 12.23
CA HIS A 19 11.68 -1.93 13.02
C HIS A 19 10.73 -2.77 12.18
N HIS A 20 10.50 -2.37 10.93
CA HIS A 20 9.63 -3.06 9.98
C HIS A 20 10.42 -3.33 8.69
N PRO A 21 11.25 -4.38 8.62
CA PRO A 21 12.13 -4.59 7.46
C PRO A 21 11.32 -4.78 6.18
N TRP A 22 11.86 -4.28 5.07
CA TRP A 22 11.34 -4.56 3.73
C TRP A 22 11.48 -6.06 3.42
N PRO A 23 10.53 -6.67 2.69
CA PRO A 23 10.66 -8.03 2.22
C PRO A 23 11.76 -8.14 1.16
N GLY A 24 12.19 -9.37 0.86
CA GLY A 24 13.06 -9.63 -0.28
C GLY A 24 12.29 -9.43 -1.58
N PHE A 25 12.78 -8.55 -2.44
CA PHE A 25 12.25 -8.32 -3.78
C PHE A 25 13.08 -9.06 -4.83
N VAL A 26 12.41 -9.51 -5.88
CA VAL A 26 13.02 -10.17 -7.05
C VAL A 26 12.53 -9.48 -8.32
N GLY A 27 13.43 -9.31 -9.28
CA GLY A 27 13.11 -8.72 -10.58
C GLY A 27 12.16 -9.59 -11.41
N VAL A 28 11.11 -8.96 -11.92
CA VAL A 28 10.17 -9.51 -12.90
C VAL A 28 10.02 -8.45 -13.99
N ASP A 29 11.06 -8.30 -14.81
CA ASP A 29 11.12 -7.31 -15.88
C ASP A 29 10.61 -7.89 -17.20
N ASP A 30 10.51 -7.05 -18.23
CA ASP A 30 10.06 -7.45 -19.57
C ASP A 30 10.98 -8.43 -20.32
N GLN A 31 12.13 -8.77 -19.75
CA GLN A 31 13.01 -9.87 -20.19
C GLN A 31 12.26 -11.21 -20.35
N VAL A 32 11.20 -11.43 -19.55
CA VAL A 32 10.31 -12.60 -19.70
C VAL A 32 9.55 -12.64 -21.03
N ARG A 33 9.57 -11.55 -21.79
CA ARG A 33 9.02 -11.38 -23.13
C ARG A 33 10.10 -11.01 -24.17
N GLY A 34 11.38 -11.11 -23.82
CA GLY A 34 12.51 -10.70 -24.66
C GLY A 34 12.79 -9.20 -24.67
N GLY A 35 12.24 -8.43 -23.71
CA GLY A 35 12.63 -7.04 -23.48
C GLY A 35 13.97 -6.91 -22.77
N VAL A 36 14.43 -5.66 -22.60
CA VAL A 36 15.74 -5.34 -21.99
C VAL A 36 15.63 -4.33 -20.85
N SER A 37 14.41 -4.05 -20.37
CA SER A 37 14.24 -3.24 -19.16
C SER A 37 14.85 -3.97 -17.97
N THR A 38 15.34 -3.20 -17.00
CA THR A 38 15.96 -3.74 -15.79
C THR A 38 15.44 -3.00 -14.56
N SER A 39 15.35 -3.70 -13.44
CA SER A 39 15.07 -3.08 -12.15
C SER A 39 15.89 -3.67 -11.01
N SER A 40 15.99 -2.91 -9.92
CA SER A 40 16.52 -3.34 -8.64
C SER A 40 15.71 -2.73 -7.50
N PHE A 41 15.71 -3.39 -6.34
CA PHE A 41 15.21 -2.82 -5.10
C PHE A 41 16.32 -2.91 -4.04
N THR A 42 16.83 -1.77 -3.61
CA THR A 42 17.90 -1.69 -2.62
C THR A 42 17.43 -0.95 -1.38
N ILE A 43 18.13 -1.15 -0.26
CA ILE A 43 17.85 -0.44 0.99
C ILE A 43 19.00 0.52 1.26
N GLU A 44 18.72 1.82 1.18
CA GLU A 44 19.63 2.87 1.64
C GLU A 44 19.46 3.09 3.14
N LYS A 45 20.56 3.28 3.86
CA LYS A 45 20.57 3.63 5.29
C LYS A 45 21.40 4.89 5.51
N PRO A 46 20.81 6.09 5.31
CA PRO A 46 21.54 7.31 5.55
C PRO A 46 21.88 7.46 7.05
N PRO A 47 23.06 7.99 7.42
CA PRO A 47 23.48 8.12 8.81
C PRO A 47 22.43 8.84 9.66
N HIS A 48 22.15 8.30 10.86
CA HIS A 48 21.22 8.88 11.84
C HIS A 48 19.77 9.09 11.35
N THR A 49 19.34 8.38 10.30
CA THR A 49 17.97 8.49 9.75
C THR A 49 17.29 7.13 9.54
N HIS A 50 16.06 7.15 9.03
CA HIS A 50 15.30 5.97 8.63
C HIS A 50 15.91 5.32 7.37
N THR A 51 15.74 4.01 7.22
CA THR A 51 16.09 3.35 5.95
C THR A 51 15.10 3.70 4.86
N ILE A 52 15.59 3.81 3.63
CA ILE A 52 14.81 4.15 2.44
C ILE A 52 14.89 2.95 1.49
N GLY A 53 13.74 2.42 1.07
CA GLY A 53 13.68 1.48 -0.03
C GLY A 53 13.83 2.22 -1.35
N VAL A 54 14.73 1.79 -2.23
CA VAL A 54 14.98 2.44 -3.52
C VAL A 54 14.66 1.45 -4.63
N PHE A 55 13.57 1.74 -5.34
CA PHE A 55 13.21 1.02 -6.56
C PHE A 55 13.74 1.81 -7.76
N SER A 56 14.72 1.27 -8.47
CA SER A 56 15.38 1.96 -9.58
C SER A 56 15.72 1.01 -10.72
N GLY A 57 15.98 1.58 -11.90
CA GLY A 57 16.31 0.79 -13.07
C GLY A 57 16.25 1.57 -14.37
N HIS A 58 16.24 0.84 -15.49
CA HIS A 58 16.12 1.38 -16.82
C HIS A 58 14.87 0.82 -17.51
N LEU A 59 14.03 1.71 -18.02
CA LEU A 59 12.84 1.35 -18.79
C LEU A 59 13.11 1.52 -20.29
N ASP A 60 13.26 0.40 -21.01
CA ASP A 60 13.34 0.40 -22.46
C ASP A 60 11.94 0.33 -23.07
N ILE A 61 11.77 1.04 -24.19
CA ILE A 61 10.54 0.98 -25.00
C ILE A 61 10.82 0.59 -26.45
N LYS A 62 12.07 0.42 -26.86
CA LYS A 62 12.40 0.17 -28.27
C LYS A 62 12.28 -1.30 -28.62
N THR A 63 12.78 -2.18 -27.76
CA THR A 63 12.89 -3.62 -28.03
C THR A 63 11.53 -4.27 -28.27
N LEU A 64 10.51 -3.85 -27.52
CA LEU A 64 9.15 -4.38 -27.65
C LEU A 64 8.18 -3.39 -28.36
N GLY A 65 8.70 -2.51 -29.23
CA GLY A 65 7.88 -1.68 -30.11
C GLY A 65 6.96 -0.68 -29.39
N GLY A 66 7.49 0.03 -28.41
CA GLY A 66 6.79 0.98 -27.55
C GLY A 66 6.33 0.39 -26.22
N ALA A 67 6.27 -0.94 -26.11
CA ALA A 67 6.01 -1.61 -24.85
C ALA A 67 7.29 -1.83 -24.05
N GLY A 68 7.13 -1.99 -22.73
CA GLY A 68 8.22 -2.24 -21.80
C GLY A 68 7.75 -2.06 -20.36
N PHE A 69 8.34 -2.84 -19.45
CA PHE A 69 8.11 -2.72 -18.02
C PHE A 69 9.29 -3.26 -17.21
N ALA A 70 9.52 -2.65 -16.06
CA ALA A 70 10.48 -3.10 -15.06
C ALA A 70 9.76 -3.21 -13.71
N SER A 71 9.90 -4.32 -12.99
CA SER A 71 9.15 -4.57 -11.76
C SER A 71 9.96 -5.37 -10.74
N GLN A 72 9.80 -5.01 -9.46
CA GLN A 72 10.35 -5.74 -8.33
C GLN A 72 9.20 -6.31 -7.50
N SER A 73 9.17 -7.64 -7.33
CA SER A 73 8.08 -8.36 -6.68
C SER A 73 8.54 -9.05 -5.40
N ALA A 74 7.76 -8.90 -4.33
CA ALA A 74 7.92 -9.60 -3.06
C ALA A 74 6.78 -10.61 -2.88
N VAL A 75 7.14 -11.89 -2.80
CA VAL A 75 6.19 -12.99 -2.61
C VAL A 75 6.15 -13.39 -1.15
N PHE A 76 4.97 -13.34 -0.54
CA PHE A 76 4.73 -13.79 0.82
C PHE A 76 4.54 -15.32 0.86
N ARG A 77 4.91 -15.93 2.00
CA ARG A 77 4.76 -17.38 2.17
C ARG A 77 3.30 -17.78 2.09
N LYS A 78 2.99 -18.87 1.38
CA LYS A 78 1.62 -19.40 1.25
C LYS A 78 0.91 -19.62 2.59
N THR A 79 1.66 -20.03 3.62
CA THR A 79 1.15 -20.28 4.98
C THR A 79 1.01 -19.02 5.83
N LYS A 80 1.62 -17.90 5.41
CA LYS A 80 1.60 -16.63 6.12
C LYS A 80 1.52 -15.47 5.12
N PRO A 81 0.40 -15.36 4.36
CA PRO A 81 0.16 -14.18 3.53
C PRO A 81 0.02 -12.93 4.39
N LEU A 82 0.25 -11.77 3.78
CA LEU A 82 -0.03 -10.50 4.43
C LEU A 82 -1.55 -10.32 4.54
N SER A 83 -2.07 -10.15 5.75
CA SER A 83 -3.51 -10.08 6.02
C SER A 83 -3.93 -8.70 6.48
N LEU A 84 -4.71 -8.01 5.65
CA LEU A 84 -5.19 -6.64 5.86
C LEU A 84 -6.71 -6.58 5.68
N PRO A 85 -7.50 -7.20 6.58
CA PRO A 85 -8.93 -7.34 6.38
C PRO A 85 -9.64 -5.99 6.26
N ARG A 86 -10.61 -5.92 5.34
CA ARG A 86 -11.44 -4.71 5.11
C ARG A 86 -12.16 -4.23 6.38
N SER A 87 -12.40 -5.11 7.35
CA SER A 87 -12.98 -4.77 8.65
C SER A 87 -12.06 -3.89 9.51
N SER A 88 -10.75 -3.97 9.32
CA SER A 88 -9.75 -3.21 10.09
C SER A 88 -9.05 -2.13 9.27
N TYR A 89 -8.88 -2.34 7.96
CA TYR A 89 -8.10 -1.47 7.08
C TYR A 89 -8.90 -1.01 5.87
N SER A 90 -8.74 0.25 5.49
CA SER A 90 -9.41 0.86 4.32
C SER A 90 -8.54 0.87 3.06
N GLY A 91 -7.23 0.63 3.20
CA GLY A 91 -6.29 0.69 2.09
C GLY A 91 -4.83 0.65 2.52
N LEU A 92 -3.95 1.09 1.62
CA LEU A 92 -2.53 1.28 1.87
C LEU A 92 -2.16 2.77 1.88
N LEU A 93 -1.07 3.10 2.57
CA LEU A 93 -0.41 4.39 2.57
C LEU A 93 1.02 4.18 2.10
N LEU A 94 1.39 4.81 1.00
CA LEU A 94 2.76 4.85 0.51
C LEU A 94 3.35 6.22 0.78
N THR A 95 4.48 6.26 1.46
CA THR A 95 5.23 7.49 1.73
C THR A 95 6.51 7.48 0.90
N ILE A 96 6.65 8.43 -0.02
CA ILE A 96 7.78 8.53 -0.93
C ILE A 96 8.61 9.79 -0.65
N LEU A 97 9.89 9.73 -0.99
CA LEU A 97 10.83 10.84 -0.88
C LEU A 97 11.22 11.34 -2.26
N ARG A 98 11.48 12.64 -2.35
CA ARG A 98 11.94 13.25 -3.59
C ARG A 98 13.35 12.73 -3.92
N PRO A 99 13.63 12.34 -5.18
CA PRO A 99 14.99 12.04 -5.60
C PRO A 99 15.89 13.26 -5.37
N SER A 100 17.05 13.06 -4.75
CA SER A 100 17.94 14.14 -4.29
C SER A 100 18.45 15.05 -5.42
N ASN A 101 18.38 14.60 -6.66
CA ASN A 101 19.05 15.22 -7.81
C ASN A 101 18.09 15.92 -8.78
N GLU A 102 16.78 15.98 -8.48
CA GLU A 102 15.80 16.61 -9.36
C GLU A 102 15.33 17.95 -8.79
N VAL A 103 15.93 19.04 -9.30
CA VAL A 103 15.36 20.39 -9.18
C VAL A 103 14.21 20.50 -10.17
N SER A 104 13.03 20.90 -9.70
CA SER A 104 11.83 21.09 -10.54
C SER A 104 12.16 22.08 -11.67
N VAL A 105 12.18 21.62 -12.92
CA VAL A 105 12.26 22.52 -14.07
C VAL A 105 11.34 22.05 -15.20
N THR A 106 10.24 22.79 -15.30
CA THR A 106 9.51 23.23 -16.50
C THR A 106 8.61 22.26 -17.25
N THR A 107 7.31 22.44 -16.98
CA THR A 107 6.19 22.28 -17.91
C THR A 107 6.52 22.94 -19.25
N THR A 108 7.01 22.16 -20.21
CA THR A 108 6.96 22.53 -21.63
C THR A 108 5.83 21.71 -22.27
N PRO A 109 4.89 22.33 -22.99
CA PRO A 109 3.94 21.58 -23.79
C PRO A 109 4.72 20.96 -24.96
N ILE A 110 4.98 19.65 -24.89
CA ILE A 110 5.72 18.93 -25.92
C ILE A 110 4.75 18.57 -27.06
N THR A 111 4.80 19.35 -28.13
CA THR A 111 4.42 18.91 -29.48
C THR A 111 5.64 18.28 -30.17
N THR A 112 6.06 17.09 -29.72
CA THR A 112 6.92 16.13 -30.45
C THR A 112 6.85 14.73 -29.82
N LYS A 113 6.95 13.66 -30.62
CA LYS A 113 6.83 12.23 -30.23
C LYS A 113 8.00 11.70 -29.38
N LYS A 114 8.48 12.42 -28.35
CA LYS A 114 9.55 11.95 -27.47
C LYS A 114 8.95 11.46 -26.13
N PRO A 115 9.30 10.26 -25.64
CA PRO A 115 8.84 9.80 -24.34
C PRO A 115 9.37 10.70 -23.22
N SER A 116 8.57 10.93 -22.18
CA SER A 116 8.99 11.64 -20.98
C SER A 116 9.88 10.77 -20.09
N LYS A 117 10.57 11.38 -19.12
CA LYS A 117 11.22 10.63 -18.05
C LYS A 117 10.17 9.86 -17.23
N PRO A 118 10.49 8.67 -16.68
CA PRO A 118 9.51 7.91 -15.92
C PRO A 118 9.14 8.61 -14.61
N THR A 119 7.84 8.89 -14.48
CA THR A 119 7.22 9.51 -13.29
C THR A 119 5.92 8.82 -12.90
N SER A 120 5.45 7.87 -13.72
CA SER A 120 4.29 7.03 -13.40
C SER A 120 4.73 5.64 -12.97
N PHE A 121 4.22 5.21 -11.83
CA PHE A 121 4.50 3.92 -11.22
C PHE A 121 3.21 3.20 -10.87
N VAL A 122 3.31 1.90 -10.64
CA VAL A 122 2.19 1.05 -10.25
C VAL A 122 2.59 0.22 -9.04
N LEU A 123 1.73 0.24 -8.02
CA LEU A 123 1.76 -0.75 -6.94
C LEU A 123 0.79 -1.87 -7.31
N THR A 124 1.28 -3.11 -7.33
CA THR A 124 0.47 -4.28 -7.68
C THR A 124 0.32 -5.22 -6.48
N LEU A 125 -0.88 -5.77 -6.31
CA LEU A 125 -1.18 -6.79 -5.32
C LEU A 125 -1.72 -8.06 -5.99
N LYS A 126 -1.47 -9.23 -5.41
CA LYS A 126 -2.18 -10.48 -5.76
C LYS A 126 -2.78 -11.13 -4.52
N SER A 127 -4.05 -11.50 -4.61
CA SER A 127 -4.79 -12.18 -3.54
C SER A 127 -4.97 -13.69 -3.75
N SER A 128 -4.49 -14.22 -4.88
CA SER A 128 -4.43 -15.66 -5.14
C SER A 128 -3.05 -16.22 -4.76
N PRO A 129 -2.97 -17.45 -4.19
CA PRO A 129 -1.69 -18.10 -3.96
C PRO A 129 -0.86 -18.21 -5.24
N PRO A 130 0.47 -18.04 -5.19
CA PRO A 130 1.31 -18.23 -6.36
C PRO A 130 1.24 -19.68 -6.82
N VAL A 131 0.94 -19.90 -8.09
CA VAL A 131 0.93 -21.22 -8.72
C VAL A 131 2.17 -21.31 -9.60
N THR A 132 2.96 -22.36 -9.42
CA THR A 132 4.13 -22.64 -10.25
C THR A 132 3.77 -23.73 -11.23
N ARG A 133 4.09 -23.51 -12.49
CA ARG A 133 3.92 -24.49 -13.56
C ARG A 133 4.98 -25.61 -13.46
N PRO A 134 4.76 -26.75 -14.14
CA PRO A 134 5.76 -27.82 -14.22
C PRO A 134 7.11 -27.36 -14.79
N ASP A 135 7.13 -26.32 -15.64
CA ASP A 135 8.35 -25.73 -16.22
C ASP A 135 9.10 -24.77 -15.26
N GLY A 136 8.64 -24.65 -14.00
CA GLY A 136 9.23 -23.79 -12.98
C GLY A 136 8.79 -22.32 -13.06
N ARG A 137 8.02 -21.91 -14.08
CA ARG A 137 7.53 -20.54 -14.21
C ARG A 137 6.30 -20.29 -13.35
N MET A 138 6.14 -19.06 -12.85
CA MET A 138 4.90 -18.67 -12.19
C MET A 138 3.76 -18.53 -13.20
N GLU A 139 2.58 -19.02 -12.83
CA GLU A 139 1.38 -18.85 -13.62
C GLU A 139 0.86 -17.40 -13.52
N ALA A 140 0.31 -16.90 -14.62
CA ALA A 140 -0.34 -15.60 -14.62
C ALA A 140 -1.66 -15.70 -13.84
N GLY A 141 -1.80 -14.90 -12.79
CA GLY A 141 -3.05 -14.71 -12.06
C GLY A 141 -3.64 -13.31 -12.28
N ILE A 142 -4.76 -13.03 -11.61
CA ILE A 142 -5.30 -11.68 -11.53
C ILE A 142 -4.38 -10.83 -10.66
N SER A 143 -3.96 -9.69 -11.19
CA SER A 143 -3.25 -8.62 -10.48
C SER A 143 -4.21 -7.48 -10.17
N TYR A 144 -3.97 -6.79 -9.07
CA TYR A 144 -4.71 -5.61 -8.67
C TYR A 144 -3.76 -4.43 -8.68
N GLU A 145 -3.94 -3.52 -9.64
CA GLU A 145 -3.00 -2.44 -9.93
C GLU A 145 -3.52 -1.10 -9.40
N TYR A 146 -2.65 -0.34 -8.75
CA TYR A 146 -2.89 1.05 -8.39
C TYR A 146 -1.80 1.92 -9.03
N ALA A 147 -2.17 2.72 -10.04
CA ALA A 147 -1.26 3.62 -10.70
C ALA A 147 -1.18 4.96 -9.96
N PHE A 148 0.02 5.50 -9.79
CA PHE A 148 0.26 6.81 -9.21
C PHE A 148 1.37 7.54 -9.96
N LYS A 149 1.45 8.86 -9.78
CA LYS A 149 2.47 9.72 -10.39
C LYS A 149 3.25 10.50 -9.34
N THR A 150 4.46 10.89 -9.74
CA THR A 150 5.41 11.67 -8.93
C THR A 150 5.77 13.02 -9.56
N ASP A 151 5.12 13.40 -10.66
CA ASP A 151 5.38 14.63 -11.43
C ASP A 151 4.86 15.90 -10.71
N ASP A 152 3.80 15.77 -9.93
CA ASP A 152 3.20 16.80 -9.08
C ASP A 152 3.89 16.96 -7.70
N PHE A 153 4.99 16.25 -7.46
CA PHE A 153 5.63 16.21 -6.15
C PHE A 153 6.70 17.31 -5.99
N ASP A 154 6.35 18.37 -5.26
CA ASP A 154 7.22 19.53 -5.01
C ASP A 154 7.94 19.50 -3.65
N GLY A 155 7.44 18.72 -2.68
CA GLY A 155 7.98 18.60 -1.32
C GLY A 155 9.15 17.62 -1.14
N LYS A 156 9.61 17.48 0.11
CA LYS A 156 10.61 16.45 0.51
C LYS A 156 9.99 15.05 0.63
N GLU A 157 8.73 14.99 1.07
CA GLU A 157 7.97 13.77 1.33
C GLU A 157 6.55 13.90 0.75
N LYS A 158 6.02 12.84 0.14
CA LYS A 158 4.63 12.76 -0.33
C LYS A 158 3.98 11.48 0.14
N GLN A 159 2.73 11.61 0.59
CA GLN A 159 1.88 10.51 1.02
C GLN A 159 0.81 10.22 -0.03
N ILE A 160 0.70 8.95 -0.42
CA ILE A 160 -0.25 8.45 -1.41
C ILE A 160 -1.17 7.44 -0.71
N GLN A 161 -2.44 7.79 -0.60
CA GLN A 161 -3.47 6.91 -0.02
C GLN A 161 -4.13 6.08 -1.11
N MET A 162 -4.07 4.76 -0.96
CA MET A 162 -4.57 3.77 -1.93
C MET A 162 -5.72 2.99 -1.29
N GLU A 163 -6.94 3.46 -1.45
CA GLU A 163 -8.13 2.73 -0.98
C GLU A 163 -8.29 1.41 -1.73
N TRP A 164 -8.82 0.38 -1.06
CA TRP A 164 -8.97 -0.95 -1.67
C TRP A 164 -9.76 -0.95 -2.97
N ASP A 165 -10.77 -0.09 -3.09
CA ASP A 165 -11.63 -0.01 -4.27
C ASP A 165 -11.01 0.84 -5.40
N GLY A 166 -9.87 1.49 -5.14
CA GLY A 166 -9.06 2.16 -6.18
C GLY A 166 -8.14 1.21 -6.94
N PHE A 167 -7.99 -0.04 -6.49
CA PHE A 167 -7.20 -1.04 -7.21
C PHE A 167 -7.99 -1.64 -8.38
N ILE A 168 -7.40 -1.58 -9.57
CA ILE A 168 -8.00 -2.09 -10.81
C ILE A 168 -7.54 -3.53 -11.02
N ALA A 169 -8.49 -4.45 -11.10
CA ALA A 169 -8.20 -5.86 -11.41
C ALA A 169 -7.80 -6.00 -12.90
N THR A 170 -6.69 -6.67 -13.15
CA THR A 170 -6.14 -6.92 -14.48
C THR A 170 -5.71 -8.38 -14.63
N TYR A 171 -5.87 -8.93 -15.84
CA TYR A 171 -5.25 -10.18 -16.25
C TYR A 171 -4.35 -9.90 -17.45
N ARG A 172 -3.04 -10.07 -17.28
CA ARG A 172 -2.03 -9.75 -18.30
C ARG A 172 -2.19 -8.33 -18.87
N GLY A 173 -2.40 -7.35 -17.99
CA GLY A 173 -2.56 -5.94 -18.33
C GLY A 173 -3.91 -5.55 -18.94
N ARG A 174 -4.88 -6.48 -19.05
CA ARG A 174 -6.24 -6.18 -19.48
C ARG A 174 -7.17 -6.08 -18.28
N ALA A 175 -7.85 -4.96 -18.12
CA ALA A 175 -8.87 -4.78 -17.09
C ALA A 175 -10.24 -5.27 -17.57
N ASP A 176 -11.02 -5.86 -16.66
CA ASP A 176 -12.40 -6.27 -16.92
C ASP A 176 -13.24 -6.01 -15.66
N LYS A 177 -14.46 -5.51 -15.83
CA LYS A 177 -15.39 -5.22 -14.72
C LYS A 177 -15.93 -6.50 -14.06
N ASN A 178 -15.85 -7.63 -14.75
CA ASN A 178 -16.29 -8.93 -14.27
C ASN A 178 -15.25 -9.62 -13.37
N PHE A 179 -14.02 -9.10 -13.28
CA PHE A 179 -13.06 -9.62 -12.33
C PHE A 179 -13.51 -9.36 -10.90
N ALA A 180 -13.27 -10.35 -10.03
CA ALA A 180 -13.54 -10.23 -8.61
C ALA A 180 -12.78 -9.03 -8.03
N LYS A 181 -13.37 -8.37 -7.03
CA LYS A 181 -12.71 -7.30 -6.29
C LYS A 181 -11.55 -7.85 -5.47
N LEU A 182 -10.57 -6.98 -5.18
CA LEU A 182 -9.45 -7.29 -4.31
C LEU A 182 -9.95 -7.76 -2.93
N ASP A 183 -9.51 -8.97 -2.55
CA ASP A 183 -9.60 -9.49 -1.19
C ASP A 183 -8.29 -9.22 -0.42
N PRO A 184 -8.24 -8.20 0.45
CA PRO A 184 -7.04 -7.87 1.19
C PRO A 184 -6.82 -8.76 2.42
N ASN A 185 -7.72 -9.72 2.71
CA ASN A 185 -7.54 -10.67 3.82
C ASN A 185 -6.31 -11.57 3.63
N LYS A 186 -5.92 -11.84 2.37
CA LYS A 186 -4.79 -12.70 2.02
C LYS A 186 -4.08 -12.13 0.80
N LEU A 187 -3.03 -11.36 1.03
CA LEU A 187 -2.14 -10.86 -0.01
C LEU A 187 -0.91 -11.76 -0.08
N TYR A 188 -0.66 -12.32 -1.26
CA TYR A 188 0.44 -13.26 -1.51
C TYR A 188 1.59 -12.61 -2.25
N GLU A 189 1.37 -11.49 -2.93
CA GLU A 189 2.39 -10.79 -3.69
C GLU A 189 2.14 -9.28 -3.61
N LEU A 190 3.23 -8.53 -3.51
CA LEU A 190 3.27 -7.08 -3.65
C LEU A 190 4.41 -6.72 -4.60
N SER A 191 4.16 -5.85 -5.58
CA SER A 191 5.21 -5.36 -6.47
C SER A 191 5.15 -3.86 -6.70
N PHE A 192 6.32 -3.28 -6.99
CA PHE A 192 6.47 -1.96 -7.58
C PHE A 192 6.87 -2.12 -9.04
N MET A 193 6.19 -1.41 -9.92
CA MET A 193 6.41 -1.49 -11.36
C MET A 193 6.53 -0.09 -11.97
N CYS A 194 7.51 0.06 -12.85
CA CYS A 194 7.58 1.15 -13.82
C CYS A 194 7.20 0.59 -15.19
N ARG A 195 6.18 1.16 -15.84
CA ARG A 195 5.65 0.69 -17.13
C ARG A 195 5.70 1.78 -18.18
N SER A 196 6.00 1.45 -19.42
CA SER A 196 6.13 2.42 -20.53
C SER A 196 4.85 3.19 -20.88
N ASN A 197 3.68 2.65 -20.51
CA ASN A 197 2.37 3.08 -21.03
C ASN A 197 2.38 3.20 -22.57
N PHE A 198 2.97 2.23 -23.27
CA PHE A 198 3.03 2.23 -24.74
C PHE A 198 3.79 3.43 -25.34
N GLY A 199 4.89 3.83 -24.69
CA GLY A 199 5.82 4.83 -25.19
C GLY A 199 5.61 6.24 -24.64
N GLU A 200 4.77 6.40 -23.61
CA GLU A 200 4.63 7.69 -22.90
C GLU A 200 5.90 8.02 -22.10
N GLN A 201 6.52 7.02 -21.48
CA GLN A 201 7.73 7.21 -20.64
C GLN A 201 8.81 6.15 -20.90
N ALA A 202 10.08 6.55 -20.80
CA ALA A 202 11.25 5.69 -21.01
C ALA A 202 12.51 6.27 -20.34
N GLY A 203 13.53 5.43 -20.15
CA GLY A 203 14.83 5.81 -19.58
C GLY A 203 14.98 5.42 -18.11
N ASP A 204 15.97 6.03 -17.45
CA ASP A 204 16.29 5.71 -16.07
C ASP A 204 15.25 6.26 -15.10
N PHE A 205 14.90 5.45 -14.10
CA PHE A 205 13.95 5.80 -13.06
C PHE A 205 14.48 5.48 -11.67
N GLU A 206 13.97 6.23 -10.69
CA GLU A 206 14.20 6.00 -9.27
C GLU A 206 12.94 6.40 -8.49
N LEU A 207 12.53 5.53 -7.57
CA LEU A 207 11.46 5.77 -6.62
C LEU A 207 11.99 5.48 -5.22
N LYS A 208 12.18 6.53 -4.43
CA LYS A 208 12.58 6.43 -3.03
C LYS A 208 11.36 6.31 -2.14
N ILE A 209 11.28 5.23 -1.38
CA ILE A 209 10.14 4.84 -0.57
C ILE A 209 10.56 4.82 0.90
N LEU A 210 9.98 5.74 1.68
CA LEU A 210 10.23 5.81 3.11
C LEU A 210 9.42 4.76 3.88
N GLU A 211 8.15 4.58 3.49
CA GLU A 211 7.24 3.71 4.23
C GLU A 211 6.14 3.14 3.33
N LEU A 212 5.78 1.88 3.58
CA LEU A 212 4.48 1.34 3.22
C LEU A 212 3.74 0.96 4.50
N ALA A 213 2.51 1.43 4.64
CA ALA A 213 1.65 1.19 5.78
C ALA A 213 0.23 0.77 5.36
N ALA A 214 -0.51 0.14 6.26
CA ALA A 214 -1.94 -0.12 6.12
C ALA A 214 -2.74 1.00 6.78
N LEU A 215 -3.67 1.61 6.04
CA LEU A 215 -4.58 2.63 6.55
C LEU A 215 -5.66 1.97 7.41
N ARG A 216 -5.76 2.32 8.70
CA ARG A 216 -6.84 1.80 9.56
C ARG A 216 -8.15 2.50 9.25
N ASN A 217 -9.24 1.75 9.40
CA ASN A 217 -10.59 2.30 9.32
C ASN A 217 -10.79 3.40 10.37
N LYS A 218 -11.50 4.48 10.00
CA LYS A 218 -11.87 5.59 10.92
C LYS A 218 -12.68 5.14 12.15
N TYR A 219 -13.14 3.89 12.20
CA TYR A 219 -14.17 3.37 13.11
C TYR A 219 -13.69 2.53 14.30
N ASP A 220 -12.39 2.51 14.63
CA ASP A 220 -11.90 1.72 15.79
C ASP A 220 -12.19 2.38 17.17
N LYS A 221 -12.63 3.65 17.22
CA LYS A 221 -12.97 4.34 18.48
C LYS A 221 -14.39 4.10 19.02
N ARG A 222 -15.33 3.55 18.24
CA ARG A 222 -16.73 3.33 18.71
C ARG A 222 -16.93 2.03 19.46
N LYS A 223 -16.19 0.96 19.13
CA LYS A 223 -16.32 -0.34 19.82
C LYS A 223 -15.73 -0.32 21.24
N SER A 224 -14.68 0.45 21.50
CA SER A 224 -14.13 0.61 22.85
C SER A 224 -15.08 1.40 23.77
N ARG A 225 -15.78 2.42 23.26
CA ARG A 225 -16.84 3.13 24.01
C ARG A 225 -18.06 2.26 24.26
N GLY A 226 -18.50 1.45 23.29
CA GLY A 226 -19.63 0.54 23.49
C GLY A 226 -19.34 -0.56 24.53
N CYS A 227 -18.11 -1.07 24.55
CA CYS A 227 -17.67 -2.03 25.57
C CYS A 227 -17.53 -1.37 26.95
N PHE A 228 -17.00 -0.14 27.02
CA PHE A 228 -16.93 0.63 28.26
C PHE A 228 -18.31 1.05 28.79
N ASP A 229 -19.28 1.38 27.93
CA ASP A 229 -20.65 1.71 28.33
C ASP A 229 -21.43 0.48 28.81
N TRP A 230 -21.21 -0.68 28.17
CA TRP A 230 -21.77 -1.95 28.63
C TRP A 230 -21.15 -2.37 29.98
N ALA A 231 -19.83 -2.26 30.12
CA ALA A 231 -19.13 -2.53 31.38
C ALA A 231 -19.55 -1.55 32.50
N LYS A 232 -19.68 -0.25 32.19
CA LYS A 232 -20.21 0.75 33.14
C LYS A 232 -21.65 0.42 33.55
N LYS A 233 -22.53 0.07 32.62
CA LYS A 233 -23.92 -0.34 32.91
C LYS A 233 -24.01 -1.57 33.81
N LEU A 234 -23.08 -2.52 33.67
CA LEU A 234 -23.00 -3.70 34.55
C LEU A 234 -22.53 -3.35 35.96
N VAL A 235 -21.58 -2.43 36.08
CA VAL A 235 -21.08 -1.95 37.39
C VAL A 235 -22.14 -1.09 38.09
N THR A 236 -22.83 -0.18 37.39
CA THR A 236 -23.91 0.61 38.01
C THR A 236 -25.11 -0.23 38.41
N ARG A 237 -25.55 -1.22 37.61
CA ARG A 237 -26.63 -2.14 38.02
C ARG A 237 -26.28 -2.96 39.27
N ARG A 238 -25.02 -3.32 39.48
CA ARG A 238 -24.57 -3.99 40.71
C ARG A 238 -24.56 -3.05 41.91
N TYR A 239 -24.14 -1.80 41.75
CA TYR A 239 -24.16 -0.81 42.83
C TYR A 239 -25.59 -0.44 43.28
N GLU A 240 -26.53 -0.28 42.35
CA GLU A 240 -27.93 0.02 42.69
C GLU A 240 -28.64 -1.14 43.39
N ALA A 241 -28.32 -2.39 43.01
CA ALA A 241 -28.86 -3.57 43.68
C ALA A 241 -28.35 -3.71 45.13
N VAL A 242 -27.07 -3.40 45.39
CA VAL A 242 -26.48 -3.42 46.73
C VAL A 242 -26.99 -2.25 47.59
N ALA A 243 -27.10 -1.05 47.02
CA ALA A 243 -27.64 0.13 47.72
C ALA A 243 -29.15 -0.01 48.03
N GLY A 244 -29.92 -0.70 47.18
CA GLY A 244 -31.32 -1.01 47.42
C GLY A 244 -31.54 -2.06 48.52
N TRP A 245 -30.57 -2.97 48.73
CA TRP A 245 -30.57 -3.93 49.84
C TRP A 245 -30.27 -3.23 51.18
N TYR A 246 -29.30 -2.32 51.19
CA TYR A 246 -28.91 -1.58 52.41
C TYR A 246 -29.99 -0.62 52.95
N LYS A 247 -30.91 -0.16 52.09
CA LYS A 247 -32.00 0.76 52.47
C LYS A 247 -33.27 0.09 53.00
N ARG A 248 -33.40 -1.25 52.93
CA ARG A 248 -34.60 -1.95 53.45
C ARG A 248 -34.49 -2.44 54.88
N ASP A 249 -33.32 -2.33 55.51
CA ASP A 249 -33.07 -2.90 56.84
C ASP A 249 -33.05 -1.89 58.00
N GLN A 250 -33.39 -0.61 57.76
CA GLN A 250 -33.40 0.43 58.82
C GLN A 250 -34.80 0.88 59.25
N GLY A 251 -35.78 -0.02 59.22
CA GLY A 251 -37.14 0.23 59.72
C GLY A 251 -37.45 -0.48 61.04
N VAL A 252 -36.58 -0.44 62.04
CA VAL A 252 -36.88 -0.96 63.39
C VAL A 252 -37.54 0.14 64.23
N ARG A 253 -38.79 -0.14 64.65
CA ARG A 253 -39.60 0.58 65.65
C ARG A 253 -38.80 0.89 66.92
N LEU A 254 -38.97 2.09 67.48
CA LEU A 254 -39.02 2.29 68.92
C LEU A 254 -40.09 3.35 69.26
N VAL A 255 -41.06 2.85 70.07
CA VAL A 255 -42.00 3.46 71.03
C VAL A 255 -42.34 4.94 70.91
#